data_AF-A0A1P8L0Y6-F1
#
_entry.id   AF-A0A1P8L0Y6-F1
#
_cell.length_a   1.000
_cell.length_b   1.000
_cell.length_c   1.000
_cell.angle_alpha   90.00
_cell.angle_beta   90.00
_cell.angle_gamma   90.00
#
_symmetry.space_group_name_H-M   'P 1'
#
loop_
_entity.id
_entity.type
_entity.pdbx_description
1 polymer ?
#
loop_
_entity_poly.entity_id
_entity_poly.type
_entity_poly.pdbx_seq_one_letter_code
_entity_poly.pdbx_strand_id
1 'polypeptide(L)'
;SYFGKMSIQDQDKETKAVFGLKRTWEGPYAIDAQDTDFSEKDYSFKYEDNPFLGFAGAIGYSMGGPRVELEVSYESFDVKNSGDDYKNGAHMYCALAEETESARPLLQIAKSPKINKYVMVKNEGLTDVSLMLNLCYDLMFDGVPLSPYVCTGVGMDLVSMINATNTKLSYQGKLGISYIIDPDTSVFIAGHFHRVIDNKFKDIPTRQPFAATNTTVTPGL
;
A
#
# COMPACT_ATOMS: atom_id res chain seq x y z
N SER A 1 6.54 -10.16 -1.91
CA SER A 1 5.72 -8.94 -1.93
C SER A 1 4.80 -8.97 -0.73
N TYR A 2 5.03 -8.07 0.21
CA TYR A 2 4.37 -7.97 1.53
C TYR A 2 2.84 -7.85 1.43
N PHE A 3 2.33 -7.21 0.36
CA PHE A 3 0.90 -6.94 0.18
C PHE A 3 0.21 -7.69 -0.98
N GLY A 4 0.92 -8.54 -1.74
CA GLY A 4 0.35 -9.13 -2.96
C GLY A 4 -0.14 -8.08 -3.98
N LYS A 5 -0.84 -8.49 -5.04
CA LYS A 5 -1.51 -7.54 -5.96
C LYS A 5 -2.75 -6.99 -5.25
N MET A 6 -2.73 -5.72 -4.87
CA MET A 6 -3.89 -5.05 -4.28
C MET A 6 -4.84 -4.57 -5.37
N SER A 7 -6.14 -4.86 -5.23
CA SER A 7 -7.19 -4.42 -6.16
C SER A 7 -8.05 -3.37 -5.47
N ILE A 8 -8.15 -2.20 -6.10
CA ILE A 8 -8.99 -1.08 -5.68
C ILE A 8 -10.38 -1.26 -6.29
N GLN A 9 -11.44 -1.11 -5.49
CA GLN A 9 -12.83 -1.18 -5.97
C GLN A 9 -13.65 -0.04 -5.33
N ASP A 10 -14.45 0.66 -6.14
CA ASP A 10 -15.36 1.73 -5.70
C ASP A 10 -16.64 1.16 -5.04
N GLN A 11 -17.25 1.89 -4.10
CA GLN A 11 -18.38 1.44 -3.27
C GLN A 11 -19.71 1.40 -4.03
N ASP A 12 -19.97 2.37 -4.90
CA ASP A 12 -21.33 2.58 -5.43
C ASP A 12 -21.55 1.98 -6.82
N LYS A 13 -20.48 1.70 -7.58
CA LYS A 13 -20.56 1.24 -8.97
C LYS A 13 -19.41 0.32 -9.35
N GLU A 14 -19.70 -0.63 -10.23
CA GLU A 14 -18.73 -1.58 -10.75
C GLU A 14 -17.67 -0.85 -11.60
N THR A 15 -16.43 -0.78 -11.09
CA THR A 15 -15.28 -0.30 -11.85
C THR A 15 -14.98 -1.27 -13.01
N LYS A 16 -15.14 -0.81 -14.25
CA LYS A 16 -14.91 -1.64 -15.44
C LYS A 16 -13.46 -1.61 -15.92
N ALA A 17 -12.73 -0.52 -15.65
CA ALA A 17 -11.32 -0.37 -16.00
C ALA A 17 -10.64 0.67 -15.12
N VAL A 18 -9.31 0.56 -14.99
CA VAL A 18 -8.47 1.54 -14.30
C VAL A 18 -7.50 2.15 -15.32
N PHE A 19 -7.40 3.47 -15.34
CA PHE A 19 -6.49 4.21 -16.21
C PHE A 19 -5.54 5.08 -15.38
N GLY A 20 -4.23 4.94 -15.58
CA GLY A 20 -3.23 5.84 -15.01
C GLY A 20 -3.14 7.14 -15.81
N LEU A 21 -2.76 8.22 -15.12
CA LEU A 21 -2.45 9.48 -15.77
C LEU A 21 -1.19 9.32 -16.66
N LYS A 22 -1.22 9.87 -17.88
CA LYS A 22 -0.10 9.75 -18.81
C LYS A 22 1.21 10.26 -18.20
N ARG A 23 2.32 9.58 -18.49
CA ARG A 23 3.66 9.93 -17.97
C ARG A 23 4.11 11.35 -18.28
N THR A 24 3.70 11.86 -19.44
CA THR A 24 4.08 13.18 -19.95
C THR A 24 3.12 14.30 -19.53
N TRP A 25 2.27 14.08 -18.53
CA TRP A 25 1.39 15.12 -18.03
C TRP A 25 2.18 16.23 -17.33
N GLU A 26 2.00 17.47 -17.80
CA GLU A 26 2.71 18.66 -17.31
C GLU A 26 1.77 19.67 -16.62
N GLY A 27 0.52 19.29 -16.35
CA GLY A 27 -0.43 20.17 -15.67
C GLY A 27 0.05 20.53 -14.24
N PRO A 28 -0.29 21.74 -13.75
CA PRO A 28 0.13 22.20 -12.43
C PRO A 28 -0.56 21.43 -11.30
N TYR A 29 -1.81 21.00 -11.52
CA TYR A 29 -2.56 20.16 -10.60
C TYR A 29 -3.25 19.02 -11.36
N ALA A 30 -3.27 17.81 -10.79
CA ALA A 30 -3.91 16.66 -11.42
C ALA A 30 -5.44 16.82 -11.58
N ILE A 31 -6.07 17.70 -10.81
CA ILE A 31 -7.50 18.04 -10.97
C ILE A 31 -7.82 18.72 -12.31
N ASP A 32 -6.80 19.26 -12.99
CA ASP A 32 -6.95 19.92 -14.30
C ASP A 32 -6.83 18.91 -15.46
N ALA A 33 -6.55 17.64 -15.16
CA ALA A 33 -6.45 16.59 -16.16
C ALA A 33 -7.80 16.28 -16.79
N GLN A 34 -7.82 16.14 -18.12
CA GLN A 34 -9.02 15.73 -18.86
C GLN A 34 -9.10 14.20 -18.91
N ASP A 35 -10.28 13.68 -19.26
CA ASP A 35 -10.49 12.25 -19.43
C ASP A 35 -9.48 11.60 -20.40
N THR A 36 -9.10 12.32 -21.46
CA THR A 36 -8.11 11.84 -22.45
C THR A 36 -6.68 11.78 -21.93
N ASP A 37 -6.36 12.42 -20.80
CA ASP A 37 -5.04 12.36 -20.16
C ASP A 37 -4.83 11.05 -19.39
N PHE A 38 -5.92 10.35 -19.05
CA PHE A 38 -5.89 9.02 -18.44
C PHE A 38 -5.84 7.93 -19.53
N SER A 39 -4.63 7.65 -20.03
CA SER A 39 -4.41 6.73 -21.15
C SER A 39 -3.70 5.43 -20.78
N GLU A 40 -3.14 5.32 -19.57
CA GLU A 40 -2.43 4.10 -19.17
C GLU A 40 -3.41 3.03 -18.68
N LYS A 41 -3.86 2.16 -19.58
CA LYS A 41 -4.81 1.10 -19.24
C LYS A 41 -4.22 0.07 -18.28
N ASP A 42 -5.07 -0.49 -17.42
CA ASP A 42 -4.74 -1.56 -16.46
C ASP A 42 -3.67 -1.11 -15.44
N TYR A 43 -3.71 0.19 -15.11
CA TYR A 43 -2.77 0.80 -14.18
C TYR A 43 -2.91 0.23 -12.77
N SER A 44 -1.78 0.04 -12.10
CA SER A 44 -1.71 -0.36 -10.70
C SER A 44 -0.57 0.37 -10.00
N PHE A 45 -0.83 0.89 -8.80
CA PHE A 45 0.21 1.51 -7.99
C PHE A 45 1.27 0.47 -7.64
N LYS A 46 2.52 0.81 -7.93
CA LYS A 46 3.70 0.08 -7.48
C LYS A 46 4.31 0.87 -6.34
N TYR A 47 4.90 0.19 -5.37
CA TYR A 47 5.53 0.83 -4.22
C TYR A 47 7.03 0.60 -4.25
N GLU A 48 7.78 1.54 -3.71
CA GLU A 48 9.23 1.41 -3.58
C GLU A 48 9.58 0.36 -2.53
N ASP A 49 10.62 -0.43 -2.82
CA ASP A 49 11.24 -1.26 -1.79
C ASP A 49 12.10 -0.31 -0.94
N ASN A 50 11.54 0.21 0.15
CA ASN A 50 12.22 1.14 1.06
C ASN A 50 12.67 0.42 2.35
N PRO A 51 13.86 -0.22 2.36
CA PRO A 51 14.31 -1.02 3.51
C PRO A 51 14.65 -0.19 4.77
N PHE A 52 14.59 1.14 4.73
CA PHE A 52 15.03 2.03 5.82
C PHE A 52 13.94 2.92 6.42
N LEU A 53 12.69 2.86 5.93
CA LEU A 53 11.59 3.73 6.39
C LEU A 53 10.60 3.02 7.34
N GLY A 54 11.06 1.93 7.97
CA GLY A 54 10.30 1.16 8.94
C GLY A 54 10.97 1.12 10.32
N PHE A 55 10.17 1.17 11.38
CA PHE A 55 10.64 0.90 12.74
C PHE A 55 9.70 -0.07 13.45
N ALA A 56 10.25 -0.94 14.28
CA ALA A 56 9.50 -1.86 15.12
C ALA A 56 10.01 -1.77 16.56
N GLY A 57 9.09 -1.80 17.52
CA GLY A 57 9.37 -1.87 18.93
C GLY A 57 8.58 -3.02 19.56
N ALA A 58 9.21 -3.77 20.45
CA ALA A 58 8.56 -4.87 21.14
C ALA A 58 8.82 -4.80 22.65
N ILE A 59 7.83 -5.23 23.42
CA ILE A 59 7.90 -5.42 24.87
C ILE A 59 7.49 -6.85 25.15
N GLY A 60 8.31 -7.60 25.88
CA GLY A 60 8.04 -9.00 26.15
C GLY A 60 8.40 -9.46 27.54
N TYR A 61 7.90 -10.64 27.89
CA TYR A 61 8.16 -11.32 29.16
C TYR A 61 8.71 -12.72 28.88
N SER A 62 9.91 -13.00 29.39
CA SER A 62 10.57 -14.31 29.26
C SER A 62 10.29 -15.20 30.47
N MET A 63 10.04 -16.47 30.20
CA MET A 63 9.64 -17.50 31.16
C MET A 63 10.67 -18.63 31.23
N GLY A 64 11.96 -18.33 31.00
CA GLY A 64 13.03 -19.33 31.01
C GLY A 64 12.99 -20.27 29.79
N GLY A 65 12.77 -19.70 28.61
CA GLY A 65 12.67 -20.41 27.33
C GLY A 65 11.53 -19.82 26.49
N PRO A 66 10.25 -20.10 26.83
CA PRO A 66 9.12 -19.41 26.23
C PRO A 66 9.15 -17.91 26.55
N ARG A 67 8.82 -17.07 25.56
CA ARG A 67 8.71 -15.63 25.71
C ARG A 67 7.47 -15.13 24.99
N VAL A 68 6.69 -14.27 25.63
CA VAL A 68 5.55 -13.59 24.98
C VAL A 68 5.97 -12.17 24.68
N GLU A 69 5.75 -11.69 23.46
CA GLU A 69 6.08 -10.33 23.05
C GLU A 69 4.88 -9.64 22.43
N LEU A 70 4.64 -8.39 22.84
CA LEU A 70 3.79 -7.45 22.14
C LEU A 70 4.69 -6.56 21.28
N GLU A 71 4.42 -6.51 19.99
CA GLU A 71 5.19 -5.75 19.03
C GLU A 71 4.31 -4.75 18.28
N VAL A 72 4.85 -3.55 18.08
CA VAL A 72 4.27 -2.50 17.25
C VAL A 72 5.29 -2.18 16.17
N SER A 73 4.87 -2.21 14.91
CA SER A 73 5.70 -1.71 13.82
C SER A 73 4.98 -0.64 13.00
N TYR A 74 5.77 0.22 12.38
CA TYR A 74 5.34 1.23 11.44
C TYR A 74 6.24 1.12 10.22
N GLU A 75 5.64 1.02 9.03
CA GLU A 75 6.33 1.02 7.75
C GLU A 75 5.62 1.97 6.78
N SER A 76 6.39 2.75 6.03
CA SER A 76 5.86 3.63 4.99
C SER A 76 6.56 3.37 3.67
N PHE A 77 5.76 3.29 2.61
CA PHE A 77 6.20 3.00 1.25
C PHE A 77 5.66 4.04 0.29
N ASP A 78 6.55 4.76 -0.38
CA ASP A 78 6.14 5.73 -1.40
C ASP A 78 5.76 5.01 -2.70
N VAL A 79 4.87 5.63 -3.50
CA VAL A 79 4.54 5.09 -4.83
C VAL A 79 5.75 5.23 -5.75
N LYS A 80 6.16 4.11 -6.36
CA LYS A 80 7.35 4.01 -7.19
C LYS A 80 7.22 4.80 -8.49
N ASN A 81 8.06 5.81 -8.66
CA ASN A 81 8.30 6.45 -9.95
C ASN A 81 9.31 5.64 -10.75
N SER A 82 8.84 4.62 -11.47
CA SER A 82 9.73 3.70 -12.21
C SER A 82 10.57 4.46 -13.25
N GLY A 83 11.84 4.71 -12.93
CA GLY A 83 12.81 5.36 -13.82
C GLY A 83 12.72 6.89 -13.92
N ASP A 84 11.98 7.55 -13.02
CA ASP A 84 11.65 8.98 -13.11
C ASP A 84 10.90 9.41 -14.39
N ASP A 85 10.28 8.45 -15.08
CA ASP A 85 9.60 8.68 -16.35
C ASP A 85 8.33 9.54 -16.23
N TYR A 86 7.75 9.66 -15.02
CA TYR A 86 6.51 10.41 -14.80
C TYR A 86 6.79 11.84 -14.37
N LYS A 87 6.31 12.78 -15.17
CA LYS A 87 6.32 14.21 -14.84
C LYS A 87 5.22 14.55 -13.83
N ASN A 88 5.47 15.60 -13.05
CA ASN A 88 4.52 16.21 -12.09
C ASN A 88 3.77 15.21 -11.18
N GLY A 89 4.43 14.11 -10.79
CA GLY A 89 3.82 13.12 -9.91
C GLY A 89 2.66 12.34 -10.53
N ALA A 90 2.57 12.25 -11.86
CA ALA A 90 1.47 11.57 -12.55
C ALA A 90 1.29 10.09 -12.14
N HIS A 91 2.36 9.43 -11.70
CA HIS A 91 2.30 8.07 -11.14
C HIS A 91 1.48 7.95 -9.85
N MET A 92 1.14 9.05 -9.18
CA MET A 92 0.30 9.04 -7.99
C MET A 92 -1.20 9.07 -8.32
N TYR A 93 -1.59 9.15 -9.60
CA TYR A 93 -2.98 9.39 -10.00
C TYR A 93 -3.51 8.33 -10.97
N CYS A 94 -4.72 7.84 -10.69
CA CYS A 94 -5.47 6.98 -11.60
C CYS A 94 -6.97 7.34 -11.62
N ALA A 95 -7.65 6.94 -12.69
CA ALA A 95 -9.08 7.05 -12.89
C ALA A 95 -9.72 5.66 -12.78
N LEU A 96 -10.69 5.52 -11.87
CA LEU A 96 -11.56 4.36 -11.78
C LEU A 96 -12.75 4.58 -12.71
N ALA A 97 -12.77 3.92 -13.86
CA ALA A 97 -13.76 4.14 -14.91
C ALA A 97 -14.98 3.21 -14.75
N GLU A 98 -16.16 3.79 -14.70
CA GLU A 98 -17.45 3.09 -14.78
C GLU A 98 -17.80 2.75 -16.23
N GLU A 99 -17.48 3.67 -17.14
CA GLU A 99 -17.63 3.54 -18.59
C GLU A 99 -16.33 3.97 -19.27
N THR A 100 -16.04 3.37 -20.42
CA THR A 100 -14.82 3.66 -21.17
C THR A 100 -15.15 4.10 -22.59
N GLU A 101 -14.37 5.04 -23.11
CA GLU A 101 -14.39 5.38 -24.51
C GLU A 101 -13.54 4.38 -25.30
N SER A 102 -14.09 3.86 -26.39
CA SER A 102 -13.44 2.81 -27.17
C SER A 102 -12.61 3.41 -28.31
N ALA A 103 -11.31 3.12 -28.35
CA ALA A 103 -10.46 3.43 -29.52
C ALA A 103 -10.86 2.62 -30.74
N ARG A 104 -11.34 1.38 -30.53
CA ARG A 104 -11.80 0.46 -31.56
C ARG A 104 -13.00 -0.33 -31.04
N PRO A 105 -14.24 0.07 -31.37
CA PRO A 105 -15.46 -0.57 -30.87
C PRO A 105 -15.51 -2.09 -31.14
N LEU A 106 -14.96 -2.52 -32.29
CA LEU A 106 -14.93 -3.91 -32.72
C LEU A 106 -13.93 -4.79 -31.96
N LEU A 107 -12.95 -4.20 -31.26
CA LEU A 107 -11.92 -4.94 -30.51
C LEU A 107 -12.02 -4.72 -28.99
N GLN A 108 -13.04 -3.98 -28.53
CA GLN A 108 -13.25 -3.62 -27.12
C GLN A 108 -11.99 -3.03 -26.44
N ILE A 109 -11.20 -2.27 -27.22
CA ILE A 109 -10.01 -1.60 -26.71
C ILE A 109 -10.44 -0.25 -26.15
N ALA A 110 -10.57 -0.20 -24.83
CA ALA A 110 -10.79 1.02 -24.09
C ALA A 110 -9.55 1.94 -24.19
N LYS A 111 -9.78 3.20 -24.54
CA LYS A 111 -8.75 4.22 -24.76
C LYS A 111 -8.53 5.11 -23.53
N SER A 112 -9.65 5.52 -22.95
CA SER A 112 -9.73 6.47 -21.85
C SER A 112 -11.04 6.25 -21.10
N PRO A 113 -11.16 6.74 -19.86
CA PRO A 113 -12.45 6.84 -19.20
C PRO A 113 -13.39 7.74 -20.02
N LYS A 114 -14.70 7.48 -19.93
CA LYS A 114 -15.70 8.36 -20.51
C LYS A 114 -15.91 9.57 -19.61
N ILE A 115 -16.11 10.75 -20.21
CA ILE A 115 -16.33 12.00 -19.48
C ILE A 115 -17.46 11.85 -18.44
N ASN A 116 -17.25 12.36 -17.23
CA ASN A 116 -18.17 12.28 -16.09
C ASN A 116 -18.57 10.84 -15.67
N LYS A 117 -17.83 9.82 -16.10
CA LYS A 117 -18.08 8.40 -15.80
C LYS A 117 -16.86 7.73 -15.17
N TYR A 118 -16.09 8.49 -14.41
CA TYR A 118 -14.95 7.99 -13.65
C TYR A 118 -14.72 8.84 -12.39
N VAL A 119 -14.00 8.26 -11.44
CA VAL A 119 -13.51 8.94 -10.24
C VAL A 119 -11.99 8.98 -10.27
N MET A 120 -11.40 10.15 -10.00
CA MET A 120 -9.95 10.27 -9.86
C MET A 120 -9.52 9.90 -8.44
N VAL A 121 -8.50 9.07 -8.36
CA VAL A 121 -7.90 8.59 -7.11
C VAL A 121 -6.44 9.03 -7.08
N LYS A 122 -6.05 9.64 -5.96
CA LYS A 122 -4.67 10.00 -5.65
C LYS A 122 -4.13 9.06 -4.57
N ASN A 123 -2.97 8.48 -4.80
CA ASN A 123 -2.24 7.69 -3.84
C ASN A 123 -0.78 8.14 -3.79
N GLU A 124 -0.35 8.68 -2.66
CA GLU A 124 1.04 9.16 -2.47
C GLU A 124 1.95 8.06 -1.93
N GLY A 125 1.38 7.09 -1.21
CA GLY A 125 2.11 5.99 -0.61
C GLY A 125 1.17 5.06 0.13
N LEU A 126 1.75 4.04 0.73
CA LEU A 126 1.09 3.09 1.61
C LEU A 126 1.78 3.16 2.96
N THR A 127 1.00 3.38 4.01
CA THR A 127 1.49 3.30 5.38
C THR A 127 0.87 2.09 6.05
N ASP A 128 1.68 1.29 6.72
CA ASP A 128 1.22 0.15 7.48
C ASP A 128 1.67 0.27 8.94
N VAL A 129 0.71 0.07 9.84
CA VAL A 129 0.94 0.03 11.27
C VAL A 129 0.50 -1.32 11.79
N SER A 130 1.46 -2.15 12.20
CA SER A 130 1.16 -3.49 12.69
C SER A 130 1.18 -3.55 14.21
N LEU A 131 0.25 -4.33 14.76
CA LEU A 131 0.21 -4.71 16.17
C LEU A 131 0.21 -6.23 16.25
N MET A 132 1.32 -6.80 16.72
CA MET A 132 1.56 -8.23 16.77
C MET A 132 1.65 -8.74 18.21
N LEU A 133 1.03 -9.89 18.45
CA LEU A 133 1.29 -10.70 19.63
C LEU A 133 2.07 -11.94 19.21
N ASN A 134 3.33 -12.00 19.65
CA ASN A 134 4.26 -13.06 19.31
C ASN A 134 4.46 -14.01 20.49
N LEU A 135 4.48 -15.31 20.18
CA LEU A 135 4.97 -16.36 21.05
C LEU A 135 6.33 -16.82 20.53
N CYS A 136 7.35 -16.60 21.34
CA CYS A 136 8.75 -16.89 21.06
C CYS A 136 9.28 -18.01 21.94
N TYR A 137 10.33 -18.66 21.46
CA TYR A 137 11.09 -19.63 22.23
C TYR A 137 12.58 -19.37 22.04
N ASP A 138 13.26 -19.04 23.13
CA ASP A 138 14.69 -18.80 23.20
C ASP A 138 15.43 -20.11 23.50
N LEU A 139 16.34 -20.49 22.61
CA LEU A 139 17.24 -21.63 22.80
C LEU A 139 18.47 -21.12 23.55
N MET A 140 18.66 -21.60 24.78
CA MET A 140 19.80 -21.26 25.61
C MET A 140 20.78 -22.42 25.62
N PHE A 141 22.07 -22.11 25.40
CA PHE A 141 23.15 -23.09 25.46
C PHE A 141 24.12 -22.69 26.57
N ASP A 142 24.36 -23.59 27.52
CA ASP A 142 25.24 -23.31 28.66
C ASP A 142 26.65 -22.93 28.19
N GLY A 143 27.14 -21.80 28.71
CA GLY A 143 28.49 -21.30 28.44
C GLY A 143 28.68 -20.61 27.09
N VAL A 144 27.61 -20.39 26.31
CA VAL A 144 27.70 -19.69 25.01
C VAL A 144 26.87 -18.39 25.07
N PRO A 145 27.45 -17.20 24.74
CA PRO A 145 26.74 -15.92 24.74
C PRO A 145 25.81 -15.72 23.52
N LEU A 146 25.38 -16.81 22.89
CA LEU A 146 24.52 -16.81 21.71
C LEU A 146 23.23 -17.57 22.02
N SER A 147 22.09 -16.94 21.77
CA SER A 147 20.77 -17.51 21.95
C SER A 147 19.95 -17.40 20.66
N PRO A 148 19.87 -18.48 19.87
CA PRO A 148 18.93 -18.58 18.77
C PRO A 148 17.49 -18.54 19.28
N TYR A 149 16.58 -17.94 18.52
CA TYR A 149 15.16 -17.91 18.88
C TYR A 149 14.25 -18.01 17.67
N VAL A 150 13.04 -18.49 17.91
CA VAL A 150 11.96 -18.57 16.92
C VAL A 150 10.70 -17.99 17.51
N CYS A 151 9.94 -17.25 16.71
CA CYS A 151 8.65 -16.69 17.09
C CYS A 151 7.57 -17.01 16.07
N THR A 152 6.35 -17.15 16.55
CA THR A 152 5.13 -17.16 15.75
C THR A 152 4.14 -16.18 16.36
N GLY A 153 3.48 -15.38 15.53
CA GLY A 153 2.64 -14.30 15.97
C GLY A 153 1.37 -14.16 15.16
N VAL A 154 0.38 -13.59 15.83
CA VAL A 154 -0.88 -13.15 15.22
C VAL A 154 -1.14 -11.72 15.63
N GLY A 155 -1.77 -10.97 14.76
CA GLY A 155 -1.99 -9.57 15.01
C GLY A 155 -2.96 -8.94 14.05
N MET A 156 -2.90 -7.61 14.04
CA MET A 156 -3.68 -6.78 13.15
C MET A 156 -2.79 -5.72 12.52
N ASP A 157 -3.09 -5.41 11.26
CA ASP A 157 -2.40 -4.39 10.48
C ASP A 157 -3.41 -3.29 10.15
N LEU A 158 -3.06 -2.05 10.45
CA LEU A 158 -3.74 -0.85 9.98
C LEU A 158 -3.04 -0.41 8.70
N VAL A 159 -3.61 -0.83 7.56
CA VAL A 159 -3.13 -0.42 6.26
C VAL A 159 -3.86 0.85 5.85
N SER A 160 -3.12 1.94 5.70
CA SER A 160 -3.60 3.21 5.20
C SER A 160 -3.20 3.41 3.74
N MET A 161 -4.20 3.54 2.86
CA MET A 161 -4.03 3.77 1.43
C MET A 161 -5.15 4.71 0.95
N ILE A 162 -4.83 5.74 0.17
CA ILE A 162 -5.83 6.70 -0.37
C ILE A 162 -6.69 7.33 0.76
N ASN A 163 -6.06 7.75 1.86
CA ASN A 163 -6.76 8.30 3.05
C ASN A 163 -7.83 7.38 3.68
N ALA A 164 -7.87 6.10 3.31
CA ALA A 164 -8.69 5.07 3.94
C ALA A 164 -7.82 4.24 4.86
N THR A 165 -8.27 4.00 6.09
CA THR A 165 -7.59 3.08 7.02
C THR A 165 -8.41 1.82 7.16
N ASN A 166 -7.83 0.69 6.77
CA ASN A 166 -8.47 -0.62 6.86
C ASN A 166 -7.71 -1.49 7.86
N THR A 167 -8.41 -1.99 8.87
CA THR A 167 -7.86 -2.98 9.80
C THR A 167 -7.95 -4.38 9.20
N LYS A 168 -6.83 -5.07 9.11
CA LYS A 168 -6.73 -6.45 8.62
C LYS A 168 -6.09 -7.35 9.67
N LEU A 169 -6.41 -8.64 9.61
CA LEU A 169 -5.74 -9.64 10.43
C LEU A 169 -4.46 -10.08 9.76
N SER A 170 -3.45 -10.41 10.55
CA SER A 170 -2.12 -10.75 10.05
C SER A 170 -1.46 -11.80 10.92
N TYR A 171 -0.48 -12.48 10.33
CA TYR A 171 0.35 -13.44 11.03
C TYR A 171 1.81 -13.23 10.67
N GLN A 172 2.67 -13.56 11.63
CA GLN A 172 4.09 -13.28 11.54
C GLN A 172 4.90 -14.47 12.02
N GLY A 173 6.03 -14.73 11.38
CA GLY A 173 7.03 -15.69 11.83
C GLY A 173 8.38 -15.01 11.93
N LYS A 174 9.16 -15.28 12.98
CA LYS A 174 10.52 -14.77 13.13
C LYS A 174 11.49 -15.88 13.46
N LEU A 175 12.68 -15.82 12.88
CA LEU A 175 13.83 -16.54 13.42
C LEU A 175 14.99 -15.57 13.57
N GLY A 176 15.72 -15.71 14.67
CA GLY A 176 16.86 -14.84 14.93
C GLY A 176 17.90 -15.48 15.82
N ILE A 177 19.00 -14.76 15.96
CA ILE A 177 20.08 -15.08 16.87
C ILE A 177 20.38 -13.82 17.67
N SER A 178 20.39 -13.95 18.99
CA SER A 178 20.70 -12.90 19.95
C SER A 178 22.09 -13.14 20.55
N TYR A 179 22.94 -12.12 20.56
CA TYR A 179 24.23 -12.09 21.23
C TYR A 179 24.11 -11.28 22.53
N ILE A 180 24.41 -11.91 23.66
CA ILE A 180 24.33 -11.30 24.98
C ILE A 180 25.63 -10.51 25.21
N ILE A 181 25.51 -9.19 25.37
CA ILE A 181 26.66 -8.32 25.67
C ILE A 181 26.87 -8.30 27.18
N ASP A 182 25.80 -8.05 27.93
CA ASP A 182 25.75 -7.98 29.39
C ASP A 182 24.42 -8.60 29.88
N PRO A 183 24.24 -8.89 31.18
CA PRO A 183 23.00 -9.52 31.69
C PRO A 183 21.71 -8.77 31.34
N ASP A 184 21.79 -7.45 31.12
CA ASP A 184 20.65 -6.58 30.81
C ASP A 184 20.57 -6.17 29.33
N THR A 185 21.57 -6.50 28.51
CA THR A 185 21.66 -5.99 27.12
C THR A 185 22.12 -7.06 26.14
N SER A 186 21.38 -7.18 25.04
CA SER A 186 21.72 -8.07 23.93
C SER A 186 21.50 -7.37 22.59
N VAL A 187 22.22 -7.84 21.57
CA VAL A 187 22.02 -7.43 20.17
C VAL A 187 21.53 -8.64 19.41
N PHE A 188 20.50 -8.47 18.58
CA PHE A 188 19.92 -9.57 17.82
C PHE A 188 19.90 -9.24 16.34
N ILE A 189 19.97 -10.31 15.54
CA ILE A 189 19.67 -10.28 14.11
C ILE A 189 18.61 -11.31 13.83
N ALA A 190 17.56 -10.91 13.12
CA ALA A 190 16.43 -11.79 12.84
C ALA A 190 15.88 -11.55 11.44
N GLY A 191 15.55 -12.66 10.77
CA GLY A 191 14.66 -12.65 9.63
C GLY A 191 13.22 -12.76 10.14
N HIS A 192 12.33 -11.94 9.60
CA HIS A 192 10.90 -12.05 9.87
C HIS A 192 10.13 -12.16 8.56
N PHE A 193 9.05 -12.95 8.60
CA PHE A 193 8.06 -13.06 7.56
C PHE A 193 6.75 -12.53 8.11
N HIS A 194 6.17 -11.56 7.42
CA HIS A 194 4.91 -10.94 7.79
C HIS A 194 3.90 -11.13 6.67
N ARG A 195 2.65 -11.46 7.01
CA ARG A 195 1.59 -11.62 6.02
C ARG A 195 0.22 -11.20 6.53
N VAL A 196 -0.40 -10.33 5.74
CA VAL A 196 -1.79 -9.89 5.91
C VAL A 196 -2.75 -10.93 5.31
N ILE A 197 -3.83 -11.20 6.03
CA ILE A 197 -4.94 -12.07 5.62
C ILE A 197 -5.98 -11.21 4.87
N ASP A 198 -6.38 -11.67 3.69
CA ASP A 198 -7.32 -11.02 2.76
C ASP A 198 -6.75 -9.82 1.97
N ASN A 199 -6.86 -9.90 0.64
CA ASN A 199 -6.27 -8.94 -0.30
C ASN A 199 -7.28 -7.90 -0.83
N LYS A 200 -8.52 -7.92 -0.35
CA LYS A 200 -9.55 -6.96 -0.77
C LYS A 200 -9.53 -5.74 0.16
N PHE A 201 -9.55 -4.54 -0.41
CA PHE A 201 -9.72 -3.29 0.32
C PHE A 201 -11.12 -2.79 0.02
N LYS A 202 -11.88 -2.52 1.07
CA LYS A 202 -13.20 -1.90 0.99
C LYS A 202 -13.08 -0.48 1.57
N ASP A 203 -13.99 0.40 1.19
CA ASP A 203 -14.17 1.72 1.80
C ASP A 203 -13.04 2.72 1.55
N ILE A 204 -12.65 2.89 0.27
CA ILE A 204 -11.82 4.03 -0.12
C ILE A 204 -12.73 5.27 -0.20
N PRO A 205 -12.48 6.34 0.58
CA PRO A 205 -13.27 7.56 0.50
C PRO A 205 -12.97 8.21 -0.85
N THR A 206 -13.86 7.97 -1.81
CA THR A 206 -13.83 8.59 -3.12
C THR A 206 -14.03 10.10 -2.93
N ARG A 207 -12.97 10.87 -3.12
CA ARG A 207 -13.11 12.34 -3.20
C ARG A 207 -13.77 12.67 -4.52
N GLN A 208 -15.05 13.03 -4.40
CA GLN A 208 -15.96 13.67 -5.35
C GLN A 208 -15.94 13.20 -6.82
N PRO A 209 -17.11 12.84 -7.40
CA PRO A 209 -17.22 12.69 -8.84
C PRO A 209 -16.84 14.02 -9.50
N PHE A 210 -15.92 13.97 -10.47
CA PHE A 210 -15.65 15.14 -11.31
C PHE A 210 -16.89 15.36 -12.18
N ALA A 211 -17.74 16.32 -11.79
CA ALA A 211 -18.72 16.90 -12.69
C ALA A 211 -17.98 17.97 -13.50
N ALA A 212 -17.53 17.62 -14.71
CA ALA A 212 -17.02 18.61 -15.64
C ALA A 212 -18.11 19.67 -15.86
N THR A 213 -17.90 20.86 -15.30
CA THR A 213 -18.83 21.97 -15.44
C THR A 213 -18.57 22.56 -16.83
N ASN A 214 -19.44 22.23 -17.78
CA ASN A 214 -19.45 22.89 -19.08
C ASN A 214 -19.93 24.33 -18.89
N THR A 215 -19.03 25.28 -18.59
CA THR A 215 -19.27 26.68 -18.91
C THR A 215 -19.16 26.86 -20.41
N THR A 216 -20.26 26.59 -21.12
CA THR A 216 -20.50 27.17 -22.44
C THR A 216 -20.59 28.68 -22.27
N VAL A 217 -19.50 29.37 -22.59
CA VAL A 217 -19.51 30.82 -22.82
C VAL A 217 -20.24 31.03 -24.15
N THR A 218 -21.48 31.50 -24.07
CA THR A 218 -22.20 32.03 -25.24
C THR A 218 -21.50 33.32 -25.66
N PRO A 219 -20.95 33.43 -26.89
CA PRO A 219 -20.55 34.73 -27.40
C PRO A 219 -21.84 35.49 -27.75
N GLY A 220 -22.11 36.56 -27.01
CA GLY A 220 -23.12 37.52 -27.41
C GLY A 220 -22.64 38.27 -28.65
N LEU A 221 -23.39 38.16 -29.74
CA LEU A 221 -23.85 39.27 -30.55
C LEU A 221 -25.05 38.84 -31.40
#